data_AF-A0A1J5I9K3-F1
#
_entry.id   AF-A0A1J5I9K3-F1
#
_cell.length_a   1.000
_cell.length_b   1.000
_cell.length_c   1.000
_cell.angle_alpha   90.00
_cell.angle_beta   90.00
_cell.angle_gamma   90.00
#
_symmetry.space_group_name_H-M   'P 1'
#
loop_
_entity.id
_entity.type
_entity.pdbx_description
1 polymer ?
#
loop_
_entity_poly.entity_id
_entity_poly.type
_entity_poly.pdbx_seq_one_letter_code
_entity_poly.pdbx_strand_id
1 'polypeptide(L)' 'MNNEYTAIIKQDGEWWIGWIEEVPGVNCQEKTREDLVESLRVTLREALDLNREEARFAAGDRYAEERIAV' A
#
# COMPACT_ATOMS: atom_id res chain seq x y z
N MET A 1 5.53 -8.81 -12.81
CA MET A 1 5.27 -8.98 -11.38
C MET A 1 3.77 -8.90 -11.20
N ASN A 2 3.17 -9.95 -10.65
CA ASN A 2 1.81 -9.85 -10.14
C ASN A 2 1.89 -8.93 -8.92
N ASN A 3 1.38 -7.71 -9.06
CA ASN A 3 1.27 -6.75 -7.96
C ASN A 3 0.05 -7.12 -7.11
N GLU A 4 0.08 -8.33 -6.54
CA GLU A 4 -0.91 -8.78 -5.58
C GLU A 4 -0.38 -8.46 -4.19
N TYR A 5 -1.24 -7.90 -3.36
CA TYR A 5 -0.95 -7.48 -1.99
C TYR A 5 -2.03 -8.05 -1.08
N THR A 6 -1.67 -8.34 0.15
CA THR A 6 -2.54 -9.01 1.11
C THR A 6 -3.13 -7.97 2.06
N ALA A 7 -4.45 -7.80 2.00
CA ALA A 7 -5.17 -6.99 2.96
C ALA A 7 -5.58 -7.84 4.16
N ILE A 8 -5.07 -7.51 5.35
CA ILE A 8 -5.59 -8.03 6.62
C ILE A 8 -6.74 -7.14 7.05
N ILE A 9 -7.93 -7.72 7.25
CA ILE A 9 -9.16 -6.99 7.53
C ILE A 9 -9.78 -7.50 8.83
N LYS A 10 -10.16 -6.58 9.72
CA LYS A 10 -10.84 -6.84 10.99
C LYS A 10 -12.13 -6.01 11.05
N GLN A 11 -13.23 -6.63 11.49
CA GLN A 11 -14.41 -5.90 11.94
C GLN A 11 -14.32 -5.66 13.46
N ASP A 12 -14.47 -4.41 13.89
CA ASP A 12 -14.43 -3.97 15.28
C ASP A 12 -15.66 -3.10 15.60
N GLY A 13 -16.67 -3.73 16.20
CA GLY A 13 -18.00 -3.14 16.36
C GLY A 13 -18.62 -2.77 15.01
N GLU A 14 -18.94 -1.49 14.83
CA GLU A 14 -19.52 -0.93 13.59
C GLU A 14 -18.48 -0.50 12.55
N TRP A 15 -17.20 -0.76 12.81
CA TRP A 15 -16.11 -0.32 11.94
C TRP A 15 -15.37 -1.49 11.31
N TRP A 16 -14.90 -1.27 10.10
CA TRP A 16 -13.96 -2.13 9.40
C TRP A 16 -12.59 -1.47 9.44
N ILE A 17 -11.57 -2.18 9.88
CA ILE A 17 -10.18 -1.72 9.96
C ILE A 17 -9.34 -2.67 9.12
N GLY A 18 -8.41 -2.14 8.33
CA GLY A 18 -7.54 -3.00 7.54
C GLY A 18 -6.14 -2.44 7.35
N TRP A 19 -5.24 -3.35 6.99
CA TRP A 19 -3.81 -3.12 6.79
C TRP A 19 -3.36 -3.86 5.53
N ILE A 20 -2.38 -3.32 4.81
CA ILE A 20 -1.65 -4.07 3.78
C ILE A 20 -0.43 -4.74 4.43
N GLU A 21 -0.40 -6.07 4.44
CA GLU A 21 0.60 -6.88 5.15
C GLU A 21 2.03 -6.56 4.70
N GLU A 22 2.23 -6.38 3.38
CA GLU A 22 3.55 -6.18 2.79
C GLU A 22 4.03 -4.72 2.85
N VAL A 23 3.15 -3.76 3.20
CA VAL A 23 3.47 -2.32 3.17
C VAL A 23 3.14 -1.68 4.53
N PRO A 24 4.14 -1.58 5.43
CA PRO A 24 3.97 -0.93 6.72
C PRO A 24 3.42 0.49 6.60
N GLY A 25 2.48 0.84 7.48
CA GLY A 25 1.87 2.17 7.50
C GLY A 25 0.65 2.32 6.59
N VAL A 26 0.42 1.42 5.63
CA VAL A 26 -0.81 1.45 4.81
C VAL A 26 -1.94 0.78 5.58
N ASN A 27 -2.84 1.61 6.10
CA ASN A 27 -4.03 1.18 6.83
C ASN A 27 -5.18 2.17 6.64
N CYS A 28 -6.41 1.66 6.74
CA CYS A 28 -7.62 2.47 6.65
C CYS A 28 -8.69 1.95 7.64
N GLN A 29 -9.69 2.79 7.91
CA GLN A 29 -10.87 2.42 8.69
C GLN A 29 -12.11 3.00 8.02
N GLU A 30 -13.12 2.16 7.79
CA GLU A 30 -14.37 2.55 7.11
C GLU A 30 -15.61 1.92 7.75
N LYS A 31 -16.79 2.37 7.33
CA LYS A 31 -18.09 1.85 7.81
C LYS A 31 -18.53 0.56 7.13
N THR A 32 -18.04 0.29 5.93
CA THR A 32 -18.33 -0.96 5.20
C THR A 32 -17.04 -1.65 4.78
N ARG A 33 -17.13 -2.95 4.50
CA ARG A 33 -15.97 -3.71 4.02
C ARG A 33 -15.58 -3.29 2.62
N GLU A 34 -16.56 -2.96 1.79
CA GLU A 34 -16.39 -2.49 0.41
C GLU A 34 -15.63 -1.16 0.38
N ASP A 35 -16.06 -0.20 1.20
CA ASP A 35 -15.38 1.09 1.33
C ASP A 35 -13.95 0.90 1.86
N LEU A 36 -13.76 0.03 2.87
CA LEU A 36 -12.42 -0.26 3.39
C LEU A 36 -11.48 -0.77 2.29
N VAL A 37 -11.95 -1.69 1.46
CA VAL A 37 -11.14 -2.25 0.36
C VAL A 37 -10.82 -1.19 -0.69
N GLU A 38 -11.74 -0.27 -0.98
CA GLU A 38 -11.46 0.85 -1.89
C GLU A 38 -10.42 1.81 -1.30
N SER A 39 -10.60 2.23 -0.04
CA SER A 39 -9.66 3.11 0.65
C SER A 39 -8.27 2.48 0.72
N LEU A 40 -8.16 1.21 1.11
CA LEU A 40 -6.87 0.48 1.11
C LEU A 40 -6.21 0.45 -0.26
N ARG A 41 -6.98 0.27 -1.35
CA ARG A 41 -6.46 0.25 -2.72
C ARG A 41 -5.88 1.61 -3.12
N VAL A 42 -6.58 2.69 -2.79
CA VAL A 42 -6.14 4.06 -3.08
C VAL A 42 -4.89 4.38 -2.27
N THR A 43 -4.94 4.19 -0.95
CA THR A 43 -3.80 4.49 -0.06
C THR A 43 -2.58 3.63 -0.38
N LEU A 44 -2.75 2.36 -0.75
CA LEU A 44 -1.64 1.51 -1.21
C LEU A 44 -0.98 2.09 -2.46
N ARG A 45 -1.77 2.56 -3.44
CA ARG A 45 -1.22 3.16 -4.65
C ARG A 45 -0.40 4.41 -4.33
N GLU A 46 -0.94 5.29 -3.51
CA GLU A 46 -0.27 6.53 -3.09
C GLU A 46 1.04 6.22 -2.34
N ALA A 47 1.02 5.28 -1.41
CA ALA A 47 2.22 4.87 -0.67
C ALA A 47 3.31 4.28 -1.59
N LEU A 48 2.93 3.45 -2.55
CA LEU A 48 3.87 2.88 -3.52
C LEU A 48 4.46 3.96 -4.44
N ASP A 49 3.66 4.93 -4.86
CA ASP A 49 4.12 6.03 -5.70
C ASP A 49 5.06 6.96 -4.92
N LEU A 50 4.71 7.31 -3.68
CA LEU A 50 5.58 8.09 -2.80
C LEU A 50 6.92 7.38 -2.58
N ASN A 51 6.92 6.09 -2.25
CA ASN A 51 8.16 5.32 -2.04
C ASN A 51 9.05 5.31 -3.29
N ARG A 52 8.45 5.23 -4.49
CA ARG A 52 9.20 5.28 -5.76
C ARG A 52 9.80 6.66 -5.99
N GLU A 53 9.04 7.71 -5.73
CA GLU A 53 9.51 9.09 -5.87
C GLU A 53 10.64 9.40 -4.88
N GLU A 54 10.48 9.01 -3.61
CA GLU A 54 11.52 9.17 -2.58
C GLU A 54 12.79 8.40 -2.93
N ALA A 55 12.68 7.16 -3.43
CA ALA A 55 13.84 6.38 -3.86
C ALA A 55 14.60 7.04 -5.02
N ARG A 56 13.88 7.56 -6.02
CA ARG A 56 14.50 8.29 -7.15
C ARG A 56 15.11 9.62 -6.70
N PHE A 57 14.43 10.34 -5.80
CA PHE A 57 14.94 11.58 -5.24
C PHE A 57 16.23 11.33 -4.44
N ALA A 58 16.26 10.29 -3.61
CA ALA A 58 17.42 9.91 -2.82
C ALA A 58 18.59 9.41 -3.69
N ALA A 59 18.31 8.72 -4.79
CA ALA A 59 19.33 8.29 -5.75
C ALA A 59 20.02 9.47 -6.46
N GLY A 60 19.31 10.58 -6.65
CA GLY A 60 19.82 11.75 -7.37
C GLY A 60 20.06 11.45 -8.86
N ASP A 61 21.19 11.92 -9.37
CA ASP A 61 21.57 11.72 -10.78
C ASP A 61 22.34 10.40 -10.99
N ARG A 62 22.20 9.81 -12.18
CA ARG A 62 22.92 8.61 -12.65
C ARG A 62 22.64 7.34 -11.85
N TYR A 63 21.39 6.89 -11.85
CA TYR A 63 20.99 5.58 -11.38
C TYR A 63 20.57 4.64 -12.53
N ALA A 64 20.49 3.35 -12.24
CA ALA A 64 19.87 2.34 -13.09
C ALA A 64 18.74 1.65 -12.31
N GLU A 65 17.66 1.29 -12.99
CA GLU A 65 16.56 0.51 -12.41
C GLU A 65 16.69 -0.95 -12.88
N GLU A 66 16.68 -1.89 -11.94
CA GLU A 66 16.73 -3.33 -12.22
C GLU A 66 15.59 -4.04 -11.50
N ARG A 67 14.96 -5.03 -12.14
CA ARG A 67 13.86 -5.79 -11.53
C ARG A 67 14.42 -7.00 -10.78
N ILE A 68 14.16 -7.06 -9.48
CA ILE A 68 14.59 -8.16 -8.60
C ILE A 68 13.34 -8.91 -8.12
N ALA A 69 13.33 -10.24 -8.28
CA ALA A 69 12.33 -11.13 -7.69
C ALA A 69 12.93 -11.83 -6.48
N VAL A 70 12.10 -12.13 -5.48
CA VAL A 70 12.44 -12.92 -4.29
C VAL A 70 12.05 -14.38 -4.50
#